data_AF-A0A014NIB7-F1
#
_entry.id   AF-A0A014NIB7-F1
#
_cell.length_a   1.000
_cell.length_b   1.000
_cell.length_c   1.000
_cell.angle_alpha   90.00
_cell.angle_beta   90.00
_cell.angle_gamma   90.00
#
_symmetry.space_group_name_H-M   'P 1'
#
loop_
_entity.id
_entity.type
_entity.pdbx_description
1 polymer ?
#
loop_
_entity_poly.entity_id
_entity_poly.type
_entity_poly.pdbx_seq_one_letter_code
_entity_poly.pdbx_strand_id
1 'polypeptide(L)'
;MSDKIPVGISACLLGDNVRFDGGHKRCAFAADELSPFVRYQPVCPEMAIGLPTPRPALRLTETDHHTIELRFSNGKDQPVTGAMQKFSEHKIASLHHLCGYIVCAKSPSCGMERVRIYQPDNNNNRKEGTGIYTRELMSQMPWLPVEEDGRLHDPQLRENFVERVYTLHEFNEMWRDGLTRGKLIAFHSRYKLLLLAHSQPEYRKLGRFVAAIEEWSSLEEYAFEYRQRLMDLLKQQATRRNHTNVLSHVQGYFRPQLTSQQRQELASLIDHYRQGLQPLLAPITLLKHYMAEFPDPYLSQQRYFEPYPEALRLRYGH
;
A
#
# COMPACT_ATOMS: atom_id res chain seq x y z
N MET A 1 19.82 -10.70 11.66
CA MET A 1 19.10 -10.81 10.37
C MET A 1 17.91 -9.88 10.48
N SER A 2 17.81 -8.87 9.63
CA SER A 2 16.63 -7.99 9.63
C SER A 2 15.40 -8.83 9.31
N ASP A 3 14.37 -8.80 10.15
CA ASP A 3 13.14 -9.53 9.93
C ASP A 3 12.45 -8.96 8.68
N LYS A 4 12.35 -9.77 7.62
CA LYS A 4 11.68 -9.36 6.38
C LYS A 4 10.21 -9.00 6.62
N ILE A 5 9.74 -7.97 5.93
CA ILE A 5 8.37 -7.46 6.09
C ILE A 5 7.35 -8.53 5.65
N PRO A 6 6.38 -8.95 6.51
CA PRO A 6 5.38 -9.94 6.13
C PRO A 6 4.37 -9.36 5.14
N VAL A 7 4.25 -9.97 3.96
CA VAL A 7 3.32 -9.53 2.89
C VAL A 7 2.54 -10.71 2.35
N GLY A 8 1.21 -10.59 2.28
CA GLY A 8 0.37 -11.60 1.64
C GLY A 8 0.47 -11.50 0.11
N ILE A 9 0.32 -12.61 -0.58
CA ILE A 9 0.33 -12.59 -2.05
C ILE A 9 -0.58 -13.68 -2.63
N SER A 10 -1.27 -13.40 -3.73
CA SER A 10 -1.90 -14.44 -4.51
C SER A 10 -0.82 -15.41 -5.04
N ALA A 11 -0.90 -16.69 -4.67
CA ALA A 11 0.15 -17.68 -4.93
C ALA A 11 0.60 -17.76 -6.41
N CYS A 12 -0.34 -17.60 -7.36
CA CYS A 12 -0.05 -17.58 -8.79
C CYS A 12 0.93 -16.47 -9.22
N LEU A 13 1.08 -15.40 -8.43
CA LEU A 13 2.00 -14.29 -8.71
C LEU A 13 3.46 -14.61 -8.38
N LEU A 14 3.72 -15.68 -7.61
CA LEU A 14 5.08 -16.15 -7.34
C LEU A 14 5.56 -17.23 -8.33
N GLY A 15 4.70 -17.68 -9.24
CA GLY A 15 5.01 -18.74 -10.20
C GLY A 15 4.35 -20.08 -9.90
N ASP A 16 3.54 -20.18 -8.83
CA ASP A 16 2.82 -21.41 -8.52
C ASP A 16 1.76 -21.72 -9.60
N ASN A 17 1.75 -22.95 -10.08
CA ASN A 17 0.81 -23.46 -11.08
C ASN A 17 -0.55 -23.80 -10.46
N VAL A 18 -1.24 -22.77 -9.95
CA VAL A 18 -2.53 -22.89 -9.21
C VAL A 18 -3.71 -22.25 -9.93
N ARG A 19 -3.48 -21.68 -11.12
CA ARG A 19 -4.55 -21.07 -11.92
C ARG A 19 -5.46 -22.15 -12.49
N PHE A 20 -6.68 -21.74 -12.85
CA PHE A 20 -7.69 -22.63 -13.43
C PHE A 20 -7.19 -23.35 -14.70
N ASP A 21 -6.29 -22.72 -15.46
CA ASP A 21 -5.68 -23.25 -16.68
C ASP A 21 -4.42 -24.09 -16.44
N GLY A 22 -4.03 -24.33 -15.18
CA GLY A 22 -2.79 -25.04 -14.84
C GLY A 22 -1.52 -24.20 -14.90
N GLY A 23 -1.61 -22.92 -15.26
CA GLY A 23 -0.46 -22.02 -15.34
C GLY A 23 -0.28 -21.13 -14.11
N HIS A 24 0.55 -20.11 -14.27
CA HIS A 24 0.81 -19.07 -13.28
C HIS A 24 0.57 -17.66 -13.85
N LYS A 25 0.80 -16.64 -13.02
CA LYS A 25 0.77 -15.22 -13.41
C LYS A 25 1.89 -14.46 -12.70
N ARG A 26 3.10 -15.01 -12.74
CA ARG A 26 4.29 -14.47 -12.09
C ARG A 26 4.42 -12.95 -12.31
N CYS A 27 4.48 -12.20 -11.22
CA CYS A 27 4.71 -10.75 -11.23
C CYS A 27 6.19 -10.49 -10.97
N ALA A 28 6.92 -9.97 -11.96
CA ALA A 28 8.37 -9.75 -11.86
C ALA A 28 8.74 -8.81 -10.71
N PHE A 29 8.02 -7.69 -10.55
CA PHE A 29 8.24 -6.76 -9.44
C PHE A 29 8.14 -7.46 -8.07
N ALA A 30 7.10 -8.28 -7.86
CA ALA A 30 6.95 -9.01 -6.60
C ALA A 30 8.03 -10.10 -6.44
N ALA A 31 8.23 -10.93 -7.46
CA ALA A 31 9.11 -12.10 -7.37
C ALA A 31 10.60 -11.73 -7.33
N ASP A 32 11.01 -10.68 -8.03
CA ASP A 32 12.43 -10.33 -8.25
C ASP A 32 12.86 -9.09 -7.47
N GLU A 33 12.09 -8.00 -7.55
CA GLU A 33 12.51 -6.70 -7.02
C GLU A 33 12.16 -6.54 -5.52
N LEU A 34 10.97 -6.97 -5.10
CA LEU A 34 10.48 -6.78 -3.73
C LEU A 34 10.82 -7.95 -2.79
N SER A 35 10.97 -9.18 -3.32
CA SER A 35 11.27 -10.39 -2.55
C SER A 35 12.54 -10.37 -1.67
N PRO A 36 13.60 -9.58 -1.97
CA PRO A 36 14.73 -9.42 -1.06
C PRO A 36 14.33 -8.77 0.27
N PHE A 37 13.30 -7.92 0.27
CA PHE A 37 12.90 -7.10 1.42
C PHE A 37 11.69 -7.65 2.19
N VAL A 38 10.88 -8.50 1.56
CA VAL A 38 9.63 -8.99 2.14
C VAL A 38 9.61 -10.52 2.26
N ARG A 39 8.86 -11.02 3.25
CA ARG A 39 8.55 -12.44 3.39
C ARG A 39 7.11 -12.64 2.91
N TYR A 40 6.97 -13.31 1.77
CA TYR A 40 5.67 -13.60 1.21
C TYR A 40 4.94 -14.72 1.96
N GLN A 41 3.65 -14.51 2.18
CA GLN A 41 2.71 -15.54 2.63
C GLN A 41 1.72 -15.81 1.48
N PRO A 42 2.01 -16.80 0.61
CA PRO A 42 1.17 -17.08 -0.55
C PRO A 42 -0.17 -17.69 -0.13
N VAL A 43 -1.25 -17.28 -0.80
CA VAL A 43 -2.59 -17.87 -0.66
C VAL A 43 -3.23 -18.03 -2.03
N CYS A 44 -3.78 -19.22 -2.29
CA CYS A 44 -4.74 -19.43 -3.37
C CYS A 44 -6.08 -19.84 -2.76
N PRO A 45 -7.05 -18.91 -2.65
CA PRO A 45 -8.34 -19.20 -2.05
C PRO A 45 -9.11 -20.32 -2.77
N GLU A 46 -8.99 -20.37 -4.10
CA GLU A 46 -9.64 -21.39 -4.94
C GLU A 46 -9.13 -22.80 -4.63
N MET A 47 -7.81 -22.99 -4.48
CA MET A 47 -7.23 -24.27 -4.06
C MET A 47 -7.61 -24.61 -2.62
N ALA A 48 -7.65 -23.61 -1.74
CA ALA A 48 -7.93 -23.81 -0.32
C ALA A 48 -9.37 -24.25 -0.02
N ILE A 49 -10.33 -23.93 -0.90
CA ILE A 49 -11.69 -24.48 -0.83
C ILE A 49 -11.83 -25.83 -1.57
N GLY A 50 -10.73 -26.44 -2.00
CA GLY A 50 -10.69 -27.78 -2.58
C GLY A 50 -10.86 -27.86 -4.09
N LEU A 51 -10.78 -26.75 -4.84
CA LEU A 51 -10.87 -26.81 -6.29
C LEU A 51 -9.58 -27.39 -6.91
N PRO A 52 -9.68 -28.26 -7.93
CA PRO A 52 -8.52 -28.85 -8.57
C PRO A 52 -7.78 -27.84 -9.48
N THR A 53 -6.60 -28.23 -9.95
CA THR A 53 -5.90 -27.55 -11.04
C THR A 53 -5.51 -28.59 -12.10
N PRO A 54 -5.99 -28.48 -13.35
CA PRO A 54 -6.88 -27.44 -13.89
C PRO A 54 -8.35 -27.59 -13.43
N ARG A 55 -9.16 -26.54 -13.64
CA ARG A 55 -10.60 -26.48 -13.33
C ARG A 55 -11.33 -25.55 -14.31
N PRO A 56 -12.66 -25.65 -14.46
CA PRO A 56 -13.42 -24.62 -15.17
C PRO A 56 -13.22 -23.25 -14.50
N ALA A 57 -13.11 -22.19 -15.30
CA ALA A 57 -12.94 -20.84 -14.79
C ALA A 57 -14.12 -20.44 -13.89
N LEU A 58 -13.86 -19.66 -12.84
CA LEU A 58 -14.92 -19.05 -12.03
C LEU A 58 -15.33 -17.69 -12.62
N ARG A 59 -16.53 -17.23 -12.27
CA ARG A 59 -17.06 -15.90 -12.57
C ARG A 59 -17.89 -15.39 -11.41
N LEU A 60 -17.90 -14.07 -11.23
CA LEU A 60 -18.89 -13.40 -10.40
C LEU A 60 -20.15 -13.22 -11.25
N THR A 61 -21.28 -13.72 -10.79
CA THR A 61 -22.58 -13.60 -11.47
C THR A 61 -23.56 -12.92 -10.53
N GLU A 62 -24.25 -11.90 -11.03
CA GLU A 62 -25.37 -11.30 -10.31
C GLU A 62 -26.59 -12.22 -10.41
N THR A 63 -27.25 -12.46 -9.28
CA THR A 63 -28.51 -13.19 -9.20
C THR A 63 -29.70 -12.26 -9.43
N ASP A 64 -30.89 -12.81 -9.69
CA ASP A 64 -32.15 -12.04 -9.79
C ASP A 64 -32.47 -11.21 -8.53
N HIS A 65 -31.93 -11.58 -7.36
CA HIS A 65 -32.07 -10.83 -6.11
C HIS A 65 -30.98 -9.76 -5.89
N HIS A 66 -30.25 -9.35 -6.94
CA HIS A 66 -29.13 -8.39 -6.88
C HIS A 66 -27.98 -8.79 -5.94
N THR A 67 -27.85 -10.08 -5.62
CA THR A 67 -26.68 -10.62 -4.91
C THR A 67 -25.61 -11.10 -5.88
N ILE A 68 -24.35 -11.13 -5.44
CA ILE A 68 -23.22 -11.60 -6.25
C ILE A 68 -22.77 -12.97 -5.79
N GLU A 69 -22.78 -13.93 -6.71
CA GLU A 69 -22.33 -15.29 -6.48
C GLU A 69 -21.07 -15.64 -7.28
N LEU A 70 -20.23 -16.48 -6.70
CA LEU A 70 -19.07 -17.07 -7.34
C LEU A 70 -19.48 -18.43 -7.93
N ARG A 71 -19.53 -18.50 -9.26
CA ARG A 71 -20.00 -19.69 -10.01
C ARG A 71 -18.96 -20.15 -11.01
N PHE A 72 -19.03 -21.42 -11.42
CA PHE A 72 -18.25 -21.92 -12.55
C PHE A 72 -18.80 -21.34 -13.87
N SER A 73 -17.89 -21.06 -14.80
CA SER A 73 -18.22 -20.48 -16.10
C SER A 73 -18.99 -21.44 -17.00
N ASN A 74 -18.82 -22.75 -16.79
CA ASN A 74 -19.54 -23.81 -17.50
C ASN A 74 -21.00 -23.97 -17.03
N GLY A 75 -21.39 -23.35 -15.90
CA GLY A 75 -22.74 -23.45 -15.32
C GLY A 75 -23.15 -24.85 -14.82
N LYS A 76 -22.23 -25.82 -14.75
CA LYS A 76 -22.57 -27.23 -14.44
C LYS A 76 -22.58 -27.54 -12.95
N ASP A 77 -21.84 -26.76 -12.17
CA ASP A 77 -21.55 -27.02 -10.77
C ASP A 77 -22.25 -26.00 -9.86
N GLN A 78 -22.45 -26.37 -8.59
CA GLN A 78 -23.05 -25.48 -7.60
C GLN A 78 -22.19 -24.22 -7.38
N PRO A 79 -22.81 -23.08 -7.02
CA PRO A 79 -22.07 -21.89 -6.61
C PRO A 79 -21.15 -22.19 -5.42
N VAL A 80 -19.94 -21.63 -5.45
CA VAL A 80 -18.91 -21.82 -4.40
C VAL A 80 -18.78 -20.59 -3.49
N THR A 81 -19.72 -19.65 -3.57
CA THR A 81 -19.74 -18.39 -2.81
C THR A 81 -19.56 -18.62 -1.31
N GLY A 82 -20.39 -19.49 -0.71
CA GLY A 82 -20.37 -19.72 0.74
C GLY A 82 -19.08 -20.39 1.22
N ALA A 83 -18.55 -21.36 0.45
CA ALA A 83 -17.25 -21.98 0.76
C ALA A 83 -16.11 -20.95 0.70
N MET A 84 -16.13 -20.08 -0.31
CA MET A 84 -15.15 -19.01 -0.46
C MET A 84 -15.24 -17.98 0.67
N GLN A 85 -16.44 -17.54 1.07
CA GLN A 85 -16.64 -16.62 2.18
C GLN A 85 -16.13 -17.21 3.49
N LYS A 86 -16.58 -18.43 3.84
CA LYS A 86 -16.16 -19.12 5.06
C LYS A 86 -14.65 -19.28 5.12
N PHE A 87 -14.01 -19.71 4.04
CA PHE A 87 -12.54 -19.80 4.00
C PHE A 87 -11.89 -18.42 4.17
N SER A 88 -12.39 -17.40 3.48
CA SER A 88 -11.83 -16.05 3.53
C SER A 88 -11.89 -15.50 4.96
N GLU A 89 -13.05 -15.58 5.62
CA GLU A 89 -13.25 -15.11 6.99
C GLU A 89 -12.24 -15.74 7.96
N HIS A 90 -12.13 -17.08 7.94
CA HIS A 90 -11.21 -17.80 8.83
C HIS A 90 -9.76 -17.53 8.50
N LYS A 91 -9.42 -17.45 7.20
CA LYS A 91 -8.03 -17.23 6.78
C LYS A 91 -7.59 -15.82 7.18
N ILE A 92 -8.38 -14.79 6.89
CA ILE A 92 -8.01 -13.39 7.08
C ILE A 92 -7.85 -13.02 8.55
N ALA A 93 -8.65 -13.61 9.44
CA ALA A 93 -8.48 -13.45 10.89
C ALA A 93 -7.06 -13.85 11.39
N SER A 94 -6.37 -14.75 10.67
CA SER A 94 -4.99 -15.15 10.97
C SER A 94 -3.91 -14.29 10.30
N LEU A 95 -4.28 -13.24 9.55
CA LEU A 95 -3.38 -12.43 8.72
C LEU A 95 -3.11 -11.02 9.26
N HIS A 96 -3.54 -10.70 10.49
CA HIS A 96 -3.41 -9.36 11.05
C HIS A 96 -1.96 -8.89 11.22
N HIS A 97 -0.98 -9.80 11.16
CA HIS A 97 0.45 -9.49 11.17
C HIS A 97 0.98 -8.97 9.82
N LEU A 98 0.22 -9.10 8.73
CA LEU A 98 0.66 -8.64 7.41
C LEU A 98 0.77 -7.11 7.35
N CYS A 99 1.76 -6.63 6.60
CA CYS A 99 1.97 -5.20 6.33
C CYS A 99 1.58 -4.80 4.90
N GLY A 100 1.20 -5.75 4.06
CA GLY A 100 0.61 -5.52 2.74
C GLY A 100 0.08 -6.80 2.11
N TYR A 101 -0.62 -6.64 1.00
CA TYR A 101 -1.12 -7.76 0.20
C TYR A 101 -1.08 -7.45 -1.30
N ILE A 102 -0.49 -8.35 -2.10
CA ILE A 102 -0.54 -8.26 -3.57
C ILE A 102 -1.50 -9.31 -4.12
N VAL A 103 -2.57 -8.86 -4.77
CA VAL A 103 -3.61 -9.76 -5.29
C VAL A 103 -3.56 -9.90 -6.80
N CYS A 104 -4.03 -11.04 -7.32
CA CYS A 104 -4.08 -11.31 -8.75
C CYS A 104 -5.25 -10.58 -9.41
N ALA A 105 -4.95 -9.63 -10.29
CA ALA A 105 -5.94 -8.84 -11.02
C ALA A 105 -6.91 -9.70 -11.81
N LYS A 106 -8.16 -9.25 -11.90
CA LYS A 106 -9.27 -9.85 -12.67
C LYS A 106 -9.74 -11.23 -12.17
N SER A 107 -9.13 -11.78 -11.12
CA SER A 107 -9.63 -13.03 -10.53
C SER A 107 -10.98 -12.79 -9.85
N PRO A 108 -11.97 -13.67 -10.04
CA PRO A 108 -13.25 -13.58 -9.33
C PRO A 108 -13.14 -13.90 -7.83
N SER A 109 -12.01 -14.45 -7.38
CA SER A 109 -11.71 -14.66 -5.97
C SER A 109 -10.76 -13.59 -5.42
N CYS A 110 -9.69 -13.26 -6.15
CA CYS A 110 -8.61 -12.40 -5.67
C CYS A 110 -8.57 -10.98 -6.26
N GLY A 111 -9.29 -10.66 -7.35
CA GLY A 111 -9.20 -9.31 -7.92
C GLY A 111 -9.68 -8.23 -6.95
N MET A 112 -8.96 -7.13 -6.84
CA MET A 112 -9.28 -5.97 -5.99
C MET A 112 -10.34 -5.08 -6.63
N GLU A 113 -10.22 -4.80 -7.92
CA GLU A 113 -11.11 -3.89 -8.63
C GLU A 113 -11.36 -4.34 -10.07
N ARG A 114 -12.46 -3.82 -10.65
CA ARG A 114 -12.82 -4.03 -12.06
C ARG A 114 -12.92 -5.50 -12.46
N VAL A 115 -13.23 -6.37 -11.51
CA VAL A 115 -13.56 -7.78 -11.76
C VAL A 115 -14.91 -7.82 -12.49
N ARG A 116 -15.01 -8.71 -13.47
CA ARG A 116 -16.24 -8.83 -14.26
C ARG A 116 -17.34 -9.46 -13.42
N ILE A 117 -18.47 -8.77 -13.33
CA ILE A 117 -19.74 -9.30 -12.86
C ILE A 117 -20.61 -9.56 -14.08
N TYR A 118 -21.05 -10.80 -14.25
CA TYR A 118 -21.88 -11.25 -15.36
C TYR A 118 -23.36 -11.21 -14.98
N GLN A 119 -24.22 -10.88 -15.94
CA GLN A 119 -25.67 -11.04 -15.80
C GLN A 119 -26.07 -12.52 -15.89
N PRO A 120 -27.25 -12.90 -15.33
CA PRO A 120 -27.85 -14.20 -15.59
C PRO A 120 -28.02 -14.46 -17.09
N ASP A 121 -27.85 -15.72 -17.50
CA ASP A 121 -28.28 -16.27 -18.80
C ASP A 121 -27.71 -15.65 -20.09
N ASN A 122 -26.80 -14.68 -19.98
CA ASN A 122 -26.08 -14.11 -21.11
C ASN A 122 -24.60 -13.85 -20.77
N ASN A 123 -23.82 -13.36 -21.75
CA ASN A 123 -22.40 -13.04 -21.55
C ASN A 123 -22.15 -11.54 -21.28
N ASN A 124 -23.20 -10.76 -21.06
CA ASN A 124 -23.09 -9.34 -20.72
C ASN A 124 -22.48 -9.22 -19.31
N ASN A 125 -21.57 -8.26 -19.17
CA ASN A 125 -20.85 -8.05 -17.93
C ASN A 125 -20.49 -6.59 -17.72
N ARG A 126 -20.29 -6.24 -16.45
CA ARG A 126 -19.79 -4.95 -15.99
C ARG A 126 -18.48 -5.15 -15.22
N LYS A 127 -17.58 -4.17 -15.31
CA LYS A 127 -16.23 -4.23 -14.71
C LYS A 127 -16.17 -3.37 -13.45
N GLU A 128 -16.92 -3.77 -12.43
CA GLU A 128 -17.03 -3.04 -11.16
C GLU A 128 -16.90 -3.95 -9.93
N GLY A 129 -16.74 -5.26 -10.12
CA GLY A 129 -16.67 -6.20 -9.02
C GLY A 129 -15.31 -6.21 -8.31
N THR A 130 -15.34 -6.84 -7.14
CA THR A 130 -14.18 -7.24 -6.34
C THR A 130 -14.32 -8.72 -6.04
N GLY A 131 -13.23 -9.46 -6.10
CA GLY A 131 -13.21 -10.88 -5.79
C GLY A 131 -13.57 -11.14 -4.34
N ILE A 132 -14.26 -12.26 -4.08
CA ILE A 132 -14.87 -12.55 -2.78
C ILE A 132 -13.84 -12.52 -1.63
N TYR A 133 -12.66 -13.11 -1.82
CA TYR A 133 -11.59 -13.13 -0.82
C TYR A 133 -11.02 -11.74 -0.57
N THR A 134 -10.76 -10.97 -1.64
CA THR A 134 -10.19 -9.63 -1.51
C THR A 134 -11.17 -8.64 -0.89
N ARG A 135 -12.47 -8.79 -1.16
CA ARG A 135 -13.52 -8.02 -0.49
C ARG A 135 -13.49 -8.26 1.01
N GLU A 136 -13.40 -9.51 1.44
CA GLU A 136 -13.30 -9.86 2.86
C GLU A 136 -12.02 -9.30 3.49
N LEU A 137 -10.89 -9.40 2.77
CA LEU A 137 -9.59 -8.89 3.23
C LEU A 137 -9.64 -7.39 3.51
N MET A 138 -10.19 -6.62 2.57
CA MET A 138 -10.32 -5.17 2.68
C MET A 138 -11.37 -4.75 3.72
N SER A 139 -12.36 -5.61 4.01
CA SER A 139 -13.37 -5.36 5.05
C SER A 139 -12.82 -5.59 6.46
N GLN A 140 -12.09 -6.69 6.69
CA GLN A 140 -11.54 -7.00 8.02
C GLN A 140 -10.27 -6.21 8.33
N MET A 141 -9.48 -5.87 7.32
CA MET A 141 -8.22 -5.14 7.46
C MET A 141 -8.20 -3.86 6.60
N PRO A 142 -9.09 -2.87 6.83
CA PRO A 142 -9.18 -1.67 6.00
C PRO A 142 -7.91 -0.80 5.98
N TRP A 143 -7.04 -0.93 6.99
CA TRP A 143 -5.73 -0.26 7.05
C TRP A 143 -4.67 -0.93 6.18
N LEU A 144 -4.85 -2.19 5.76
CA LEU A 144 -3.84 -2.95 5.04
C LEU A 144 -3.64 -2.39 3.62
N PRO A 145 -2.39 -2.15 3.18
CA PRO A 145 -2.10 -1.87 1.77
C PRO A 145 -2.44 -3.09 0.92
N VAL A 146 -3.43 -2.98 0.06
CA VAL A 146 -3.79 -4.00 -0.93
C VAL A 146 -3.61 -3.40 -2.31
N GLU A 147 -2.94 -4.10 -3.21
CA GLU A 147 -2.78 -3.67 -4.60
C GLU A 147 -2.77 -4.87 -5.57
N GLU A 148 -3.13 -4.66 -6.84
CA GLU A 148 -3.12 -5.70 -7.86
C GLU A 148 -1.83 -5.73 -8.68
N ASP A 149 -1.43 -6.93 -9.14
CA ASP A 149 -0.24 -7.13 -9.97
C ASP A 149 -0.20 -6.22 -11.22
N GLY A 150 -1.34 -6.00 -11.88
CA GLY A 150 -1.42 -5.15 -13.07
C GLY A 150 -1.28 -3.64 -12.76
N ARG A 151 -1.69 -3.22 -11.57
CA ARG A 151 -1.64 -1.81 -11.10
C ARG A 151 -0.25 -1.44 -10.60
N LEU A 152 0.51 -2.41 -10.08
CA LEU A 152 1.92 -2.23 -9.74
C LEU A 152 2.82 -1.98 -10.96
N HIS A 153 2.32 -2.05 -12.19
CA HIS A 153 3.03 -1.52 -13.36
C HIS A 153 3.01 0.00 -13.43
N ASP A 154 1.99 0.65 -12.87
CA ASP A 154 1.98 2.09 -12.70
C ASP A 154 2.98 2.43 -11.57
N PRO A 155 4.00 3.24 -11.86
CA PRO A 155 5.04 3.47 -10.88
C PRO A 155 4.62 4.30 -9.65
N GLN A 156 3.66 5.22 -9.80
CA GLN A 156 3.17 6.03 -8.67
C GLN A 156 2.35 5.15 -7.72
N LEU A 157 1.54 4.24 -8.25
CA LEU A 157 0.83 3.24 -7.46
C LEU A 157 1.81 2.26 -6.80
N ARG A 158 2.84 1.81 -7.52
CA ARG A 158 3.90 0.96 -6.98
C ARG A 158 4.63 1.63 -5.83
N GLU A 159 5.06 2.88 -6.00
CA GLU A 159 5.72 3.66 -4.96
C GLU A 159 4.82 3.80 -3.73
N ASN A 160 3.56 4.22 -3.92
CA ASN A 160 2.62 4.41 -2.81
C ASN A 160 2.33 3.09 -2.07
N PHE A 161 2.18 1.98 -2.78
CA PHE A 161 1.99 0.66 -2.16
C PHE A 161 3.19 0.31 -1.27
N VAL A 162 4.42 0.41 -1.80
CA VAL A 162 5.63 0.09 -1.05
C VAL A 162 5.80 1.01 0.15
N GLU A 163 5.63 2.32 -0.02
CA GLU A 163 5.73 3.29 1.08
C GLU A 163 4.76 2.96 2.21
N ARG A 164 3.50 2.63 1.87
CA ARG A 164 2.48 2.21 2.84
C ARG A 164 2.87 0.91 3.56
N VAL A 165 3.45 -0.06 2.85
CA VAL A 165 3.94 -1.33 3.43
C VAL A 165 5.03 -1.07 4.46
N TYR A 166 6.03 -0.26 4.12
CA TYR A 166 7.12 0.08 5.05
C TYR A 166 6.62 0.91 6.24
N THR A 167 5.69 1.84 6.01
CA THR A 167 5.11 2.65 7.07
C THR A 167 4.31 1.82 8.07
N LEU A 168 3.47 0.91 7.57
CA LEU A 168 2.71 0.00 8.42
C LEU A 168 3.63 -0.97 9.18
N HIS A 169 4.71 -1.43 8.54
CA HIS A 169 5.69 -2.28 9.21
C HIS A 169 6.40 -1.55 10.37
N GLU A 170 6.94 -0.34 10.14
CA GLU A 170 7.59 0.45 11.20
C GLU A 170 6.61 0.77 12.34
N PHE A 171 5.35 1.06 12.02
CA PHE A 171 4.31 1.27 13.01
C PHE A 171 4.04 0.01 13.85
N ASN A 172 3.90 -1.15 13.20
CA ASN A 172 3.65 -2.42 13.88
C ASN A 172 4.85 -2.85 14.74
N GLU A 173 6.08 -2.62 14.31
CA GLU A 173 7.27 -2.89 15.12
C GLU A 173 7.31 -1.98 16.36
N MET A 174 7.03 -0.68 16.20
CA MET A 174 6.92 0.25 17.33
C MET A 174 5.85 -0.19 18.33
N TRP A 175 4.72 -0.70 17.84
CA TRP A 175 3.65 -1.26 18.68
C TRP A 175 4.13 -2.52 19.42
N ARG A 176 4.75 -3.47 18.70
CA ARG A 176 5.27 -4.73 19.29
C ARG A 176 6.34 -4.49 20.36
N ASP A 177 7.16 -3.45 20.19
CA ASP A 177 8.19 -3.04 21.15
C ASP A 177 7.62 -2.37 22.42
N GLY A 178 6.29 -2.29 22.54
CA GLY A 178 5.58 -1.70 23.66
C GLY A 178 5.24 -0.23 23.42
N LEU A 179 3.94 0.08 23.47
CA LEU A 179 3.41 1.41 23.23
C LEU A 179 3.75 2.38 24.37
N THR A 180 4.18 3.58 23.99
CA THR A 180 4.22 4.74 24.87
C THR A 180 3.75 5.97 24.10
N ARG A 181 3.22 6.97 24.81
CA ARG A 181 2.84 8.25 24.18
C ARG A 181 4.02 8.88 23.44
N GLY A 182 5.20 8.84 24.05
CA GLY A 182 6.44 9.34 23.43
C GLY A 182 6.79 8.63 22.11
N LYS A 183 6.67 7.29 22.05
CA LYS A 183 6.91 6.52 20.82
C LYS A 183 5.90 6.86 19.72
N LEU A 184 4.62 7.00 20.05
CA LEU A 184 3.55 7.37 19.10
C LEU A 184 3.75 8.79 18.55
N ILE A 185 4.07 9.76 19.42
CA ILE A 185 4.39 11.13 19.02
C ILE A 185 5.64 11.15 18.15
N ALA A 186 6.72 10.48 18.56
CA ALA A 186 7.96 10.41 17.81
C ALA A 186 7.75 9.79 16.42
N PHE A 187 7.00 8.69 16.32
CA PHE A 187 6.61 8.09 15.04
C PHE A 187 5.88 9.12 14.16
N HIS A 188 4.85 9.78 14.68
CA HIS A 188 4.11 10.79 13.92
C HIS A 188 5.03 11.94 13.44
N SER A 189 5.94 12.41 14.30
CA SER A 189 6.90 13.47 13.98
C SER A 189 7.86 13.06 12.86
N ARG A 190 8.35 11.82 12.83
CA ARG A 190 9.23 11.29 11.77
C ARG A 190 8.54 11.20 10.41
N TYR A 191 7.23 11.03 10.38
CA TYR A 191 6.44 10.90 9.16
C TYR A 191 5.82 12.21 8.67
N LYS A 192 5.99 13.31 9.40
CA LYS A 192 5.34 14.61 9.10
C LYS A 192 5.49 15.06 7.66
N LEU A 193 6.71 15.13 7.12
CA LEU A 193 6.93 15.61 5.75
C LEU A 193 6.31 14.67 4.70
N LEU A 194 6.33 13.36 4.96
CA LEU A 194 5.73 12.35 4.11
C LEU A 194 4.20 12.51 4.10
N LEU A 195 3.57 12.59 5.27
CA LEU A 195 2.12 12.79 5.37
C LEU A 195 1.66 14.10 4.71
N LEU A 196 2.44 15.18 4.82
CA LEU A 196 2.17 16.45 4.12
C LEU A 196 2.24 16.32 2.60
N ALA A 197 3.14 15.48 2.07
CA ALA A 197 3.24 15.20 0.64
C ALA A 197 1.99 14.48 0.09
N HIS A 198 1.35 13.65 0.92
CA HIS A 198 0.11 12.97 0.58
C HIS A 198 -1.09 13.92 0.70
N SER A 199 -1.30 14.53 1.87
CA SER A 199 -2.44 15.40 2.08
C SER A 199 -2.25 16.35 3.27
N GLN A 200 -2.11 17.64 2.99
CA GLN A 200 -2.05 18.66 4.04
C GLN A 200 -3.34 18.78 4.88
N PRO A 201 -4.56 18.74 4.30
CA PRO A 201 -5.79 18.77 5.08
C PRO A 201 -5.92 17.58 6.02
N GLU A 202 -5.66 16.36 5.55
CA GLU A 202 -5.74 15.17 6.39
C GLU A 202 -4.62 15.13 7.43
N TYR A 203 -3.41 15.60 7.09
CA TYR A 203 -2.34 15.73 8.07
C TYR A 203 -2.74 16.64 9.24
N ARG A 204 -3.42 17.77 8.98
CA ARG A 204 -3.90 18.65 10.06
C ARG A 204 -4.96 17.98 10.93
N LYS A 205 -5.86 17.17 10.34
CA LYS A 205 -6.84 16.39 11.10
C LYS A 205 -6.16 15.34 11.97
N LEU A 206 -5.20 14.61 11.42
CA LEU A 206 -4.40 13.62 12.15
C LEU A 206 -3.57 14.27 13.26
N GLY A 207 -2.98 15.46 13.01
CA GLY A 207 -2.25 16.21 14.03
C GLY A 207 -3.11 16.62 15.23
N ARG A 208 -4.37 17.02 15.01
CA ARG A 208 -5.32 17.27 16.12
C ARG A 208 -5.63 16.00 16.91
N PHE A 209 -5.78 14.87 16.22
CA PHE A 209 -5.96 13.58 16.88
C PHE A 209 -4.74 13.20 17.73
N VAL A 210 -3.52 13.44 17.23
CA VAL A 210 -2.28 13.20 17.97
C VAL A 210 -2.12 14.11 19.18
N ALA A 211 -2.54 15.37 19.08
CA ALA A 211 -2.51 16.30 20.21
C ALA A 211 -3.43 15.86 21.36
N ALA A 212 -4.51 15.12 21.07
CA ALA A 212 -5.45 14.61 22.05
C ALA A 212 -5.02 13.28 22.71
N ILE A 213 -3.80 12.78 22.48
CA ILE A 213 -3.33 11.48 23.00
C ILE A 213 -3.35 11.36 24.54
N GLU A 214 -3.29 12.48 25.27
CA GLU A 214 -3.37 12.49 26.72
C GLU A 214 -4.79 12.17 27.24
N GLU A 215 -5.82 12.39 26.41
CA GLU A 215 -7.22 12.13 26.74
C GLU A 215 -7.58 10.63 26.67
N TRP A 216 -6.72 9.80 26.05
CA TRP A 216 -6.96 8.37 25.89
C TRP A 216 -6.47 7.57 27.10
N SER A 217 -7.37 6.75 27.66
CA SER A 217 -7.08 5.83 28.76
C SER A 217 -6.31 4.58 28.30
N SER A 218 -6.58 4.10 27.08
CA SER A 218 -5.94 2.93 26.46
C SER A 218 -5.07 3.36 25.27
N LEU A 219 -3.77 3.06 25.31
CA LEU A 219 -2.87 3.36 24.19
C LEU A 219 -3.10 2.39 23.02
N GLU A 220 -3.59 1.20 23.30
CA GLU A 220 -3.88 0.14 22.35
C GLU A 220 -5.08 0.54 21.48
N GLU A 221 -6.15 1.06 22.10
CA GLU A 221 -7.29 1.61 21.36
C GLU A 221 -6.87 2.85 20.55
N TYR A 222 -6.06 3.73 21.13
CA TYR A 222 -5.51 4.89 20.42
C TYR A 222 -4.67 4.45 19.21
N ALA A 223 -3.80 3.45 19.36
CA ALA A 223 -2.93 2.96 18.30
C ALA A 223 -3.74 2.28 17.19
N PHE A 224 -4.83 1.60 17.51
CA PHE A 224 -5.75 1.02 16.54
C PHE A 224 -6.38 2.11 15.65
N GLU A 225 -6.92 3.15 16.28
CA GLU A 225 -7.52 4.30 15.59
C GLU A 225 -6.48 5.12 14.80
N TYR A 226 -5.31 5.36 15.40
CA TYR A 226 -4.21 6.05 14.75
C TYR A 226 -3.78 5.32 13.48
N ARG A 227 -3.62 4.00 13.53
CA ARG A 227 -3.24 3.16 12.38
C ARG A 227 -4.23 3.33 11.24
N GLN A 228 -5.53 3.24 11.53
CA GLN A 228 -6.56 3.41 10.51
C GLN A 228 -6.44 4.77 9.83
N ARG A 229 -6.39 5.85 10.62
CA ARG A 229 -6.28 7.23 10.10
C ARG A 229 -4.99 7.49 9.33
N LEU A 230 -3.87 6.94 9.81
CA LEU A 230 -2.57 7.00 9.13
C LEU A 230 -2.66 6.35 7.75
N MET A 231 -3.21 5.13 7.67
CA MET A 231 -3.27 4.39 6.42
C MET A 231 -4.32 4.95 5.45
N ASP A 232 -5.41 5.53 5.95
CA ASP A 232 -6.39 6.26 5.15
C ASP A 232 -5.80 7.54 4.53
N LEU A 233 -4.96 8.26 5.28
CA LEU A 233 -4.21 9.40 4.76
C LEU A 233 -3.25 8.95 3.66
N LEU A 234 -2.42 7.94 3.93
CA LEU A 234 -1.41 7.46 2.98
C LEU A 234 -1.99 6.77 1.75
N LYS A 235 -3.25 6.31 1.80
CA LYS A 235 -3.97 5.78 0.64
C LYS A 235 -4.19 6.82 -0.45
N GLN A 236 -4.17 8.12 -0.11
CA GLN A 236 -4.18 9.20 -1.11
C GLN A 236 -2.80 9.29 -1.76
N GLN A 237 -2.73 9.36 -3.09
CA GLN A 237 -1.46 9.53 -3.78
C GLN A 237 -0.86 10.92 -3.50
N ALA A 238 0.45 10.97 -3.27
CA ALA A 238 1.16 12.23 -3.20
C ALA A 238 1.12 12.95 -4.55
N THR A 239 0.96 14.26 -4.51
CA THR A 239 0.86 15.09 -5.72
C THR A 239 2.13 15.90 -5.91
N ARG A 240 2.49 16.21 -7.17
CA ARG A 240 3.62 17.11 -7.48
C ARG A 240 3.51 18.42 -6.69
N ARG A 241 2.32 19.00 -6.61
CA ARG A 241 2.03 20.21 -5.83
C ARG A 241 2.40 20.05 -4.35
N ASN A 242 1.97 18.96 -3.70
CA ASN A 242 2.27 18.76 -2.28
C ASN A 242 3.76 18.46 -2.04
N HIS A 243 4.39 17.67 -2.90
CA HIS A 243 5.84 17.49 -2.86
C HIS A 243 6.58 18.82 -3.00
N THR A 244 6.21 19.69 -3.94
CA THR A 244 6.79 21.03 -4.07
C THR A 244 6.66 21.81 -2.77
N ASN A 245 5.50 21.82 -2.13
CA ASN A 245 5.30 22.53 -0.86
C ASN A 245 6.22 21.98 0.25
N VAL A 246 6.36 20.66 0.33
CA VAL A 246 7.26 20.00 1.29
C VAL A 246 8.71 20.37 0.99
N LEU A 247 9.16 20.29 -0.25
CA LEU A 247 10.52 20.64 -0.66
C LEU A 247 10.84 22.11 -0.35
N SER A 248 9.92 23.03 -0.66
CA SER A 248 10.08 24.45 -0.34
C SER A 248 10.08 24.72 1.18
N HIS A 249 9.30 23.97 1.95
CA HIS A 249 9.37 24.04 3.42
C HIS A 249 10.75 23.58 3.93
N VAL A 250 11.26 22.46 3.43
CA VAL A 250 12.60 21.95 3.79
C VAL A 250 13.70 22.94 3.38
N GLN A 251 13.61 23.55 2.20
CA GLN A 251 14.56 24.58 1.75
C GLN A 251 14.71 25.72 2.78
N GLY A 252 13.64 26.06 3.51
CA GLY A 252 13.68 27.08 4.56
C GLY A 252 14.67 26.81 5.69
N TYR A 253 14.92 25.53 6.02
CA TYR A 253 15.86 25.13 7.07
C TYR A 253 17.31 25.52 6.74
N PHE A 254 17.65 25.53 5.45
CA PHE A 254 19.00 25.81 4.95
C PHE A 254 19.23 27.29 4.63
N ARG A 255 18.22 28.14 4.81
CA ARG A 255 18.31 29.57 4.44
C ARG A 255 19.47 30.30 5.13
N PRO A 256 19.77 30.10 6.43
CA PRO A 256 20.90 30.72 7.11
C PRO A 256 22.28 30.26 6.62
N GLN A 257 22.39 29.03 6.11
CA GLN A 257 23.67 28.39 5.79
C GLN A 257 24.05 28.54 4.31
N LEU A 258 23.07 28.58 3.40
CA LEU A 258 23.33 28.63 1.97
C LEU A 258 23.62 30.03 1.44
N THR A 259 24.47 30.13 0.42
CA THR A 259 24.66 31.36 -0.36
C THR A 259 23.43 31.71 -1.19
N SER A 260 23.37 32.95 -1.72
CA SER A 260 22.28 33.34 -2.62
C SER A 260 22.19 32.46 -3.87
N GLN A 261 23.33 32.10 -4.44
CA GLN A 261 23.42 31.24 -5.62
C GLN A 261 22.89 29.82 -5.33
N GLN A 262 23.36 29.19 -4.25
CA GLN A 262 22.89 27.85 -3.84
C GLN A 262 21.37 27.83 -3.55
N ARG A 263 20.83 28.89 -2.92
CA ARG A 263 19.39 29.00 -2.68
C ARG A 263 18.60 29.10 -3.99
N GLN A 264 19.08 29.88 -4.95
CA GLN A 264 18.44 30.03 -6.26
C GLN A 264 18.49 28.72 -7.06
N GLU A 265 19.62 28.01 -7.01
CA GLU A 265 19.77 26.70 -7.64
C GLU A 265 18.76 25.68 -7.08
N LEU A 266 18.67 25.56 -5.75
CA LEU A 266 17.69 24.68 -5.11
C LEU A 266 16.24 25.09 -5.43
N ALA A 267 15.94 26.39 -5.41
CA ALA A 267 14.60 26.89 -5.77
C ALA A 267 14.25 26.56 -7.23
N SER A 268 15.19 26.76 -8.15
CA SER A 268 15.03 26.43 -9.57
C SER A 268 14.81 24.92 -9.77
N LEU A 269 15.53 24.08 -9.05
CA LEU A 269 15.38 22.63 -9.13
C LEU A 269 14.01 22.15 -8.62
N ILE A 270 13.53 22.75 -7.52
CA ILE A 270 12.16 22.51 -7.00
C ILE A 270 11.10 22.96 -8.00
N ASP A 271 11.32 24.11 -8.66
CA ASP A 271 10.40 24.61 -9.69
C ASP A 271 10.40 23.74 -10.96
N HIS A 272 11.56 23.28 -11.42
CA HIS A 272 11.66 22.31 -12.52
C HIS A 272 10.90 21.02 -12.19
N TYR A 273 11.00 20.50 -10.97
CA TYR A 273 10.19 19.36 -10.54
C TYR A 273 8.68 19.69 -10.56
N ARG A 274 8.29 20.87 -10.03
CA ARG A 274 6.90 21.33 -10.03
C ARG A 274 6.30 21.36 -11.44
N GLN A 275 7.10 21.79 -12.42
CA GLN A 275 6.74 21.86 -13.84
C GLN A 275 6.84 20.52 -14.58
N GLY A 276 7.40 19.47 -13.95
CA GLY A 276 7.61 18.16 -14.57
C GLY A 276 8.82 18.07 -15.49
N LEU A 277 9.74 19.04 -15.42
CA LEU A 277 11.00 19.07 -16.18
C LEU A 277 12.10 18.20 -15.57
N GLN A 278 11.95 17.85 -14.28
CA GLN A 278 12.89 17.01 -13.53
C GLN A 278 12.11 16.04 -12.63
N PRO A 279 12.66 14.84 -12.34
CA PRO A 279 12.06 13.90 -11.41
C PRO A 279 12.18 14.41 -9.96
N LEU A 280 11.33 13.88 -9.06
CA LEU A 280 11.36 14.20 -7.62
C LEU A 280 12.73 13.96 -6.99
N LEU A 281 13.46 12.95 -7.48
CA LEU A 281 14.78 12.59 -6.98
C LEU A 281 15.79 13.74 -7.08
N ALA A 282 15.70 14.60 -8.11
CA ALA A 282 16.67 15.66 -8.32
C ALA A 282 16.72 16.66 -7.13
N PRO A 283 15.60 17.32 -6.74
CA PRO A 283 15.61 18.17 -5.55
C PRO A 283 15.85 17.39 -4.25
N ILE A 284 15.44 16.12 -4.14
CA ILE A 284 15.74 15.29 -2.96
C ILE A 284 17.24 15.08 -2.80
N THR A 285 17.96 14.76 -3.86
CA THR A 285 19.41 14.52 -3.81
C THR A 285 20.16 15.76 -3.36
N LEU A 286 19.80 16.93 -3.89
CA LEU A 286 20.42 18.20 -3.47
C LEU A 286 20.10 18.53 -1.99
N LEU A 287 18.87 18.28 -1.54
CA LEU A 287 18.52 18.43 -0.13
C LEU A 287 19.28 17.45 0.77
N LYS A 288 19.45 16.18 0.37
CA LYS A 288 20.25 15.20 1.11
C LYS A 288 21.72 15.63 1.20
N HIS A 289 22.27 16.24 0.15
CA HIS A 289 23.61 16.83 0.19
C HIS A 289 23.70 17.93 1.25
N TYR A 290 22.78 18.89 1.27
CA TYR A 290 22.76 19.94 2.30
C TYR A 290 22.46 19.43 3.70
N MET A 291 21.68 18.36 3.86
CA MET A 291 21.47 17.70 5.14
C MET A 291 22.77 17.05 5.67
N ALA A 292 23.64 16.56 4.79
CA ALA A 292 24.93 16.01 5.18
C ALA A 292 25.94 17.10 5.56
N GLU A 293 25.92 18.24 4.85
CA GLU A 293 26.78 19.39 5.13
C GLU A 293 26.33 20.17 6.37
N PHE A 294 25.02 20.33 6.56
CA PHE A 294 24.40 21.06 7.66
C PHE A 294 23.37 20.18 8.38
N PRO A 295 23.81 19.26 9.25
CA PRO A 295 22.92 18.32 9.93
C PRO A 295 21.87 19.04 10.79
N ASP A 296 20.60 18.71 10.55
CA ASP A 296 19.46 19.15 11.36
C ASP A 296 18.82 17.93 12.06
N PRO A 297 18.71 17.92 13.40
CA PRO A 297 18.17 16.79 14.15
C PRO A 297 16.72 16.44 13.79
N TYR A 298 15.92 17.40 13.33
CA TYR A 298 14.54 17.16 12.93
C TYR A 298 14.48 16.56 11.51
N LEU A 299 15.22 17.12 10.55
CA LEU A 299 15.23 16.64 9.16
C LEU A 299 15.86 15.25 9.02
N SER A 300 16.92 14.97 9.79
CA SER A 300 17.61 13.67 9.78
C SER A 300 16.72 12.49 10.18
N GLN A 301 15.64 12.75 10.91
CA GLN A 301 14.67 11.73 11.31
C GLN A 301 13.49 11.57 10.33
N GLN A 302 13.38 12.43 9.31
CA GLN A 302 12.22 12.44 8.42
C GLN A 302 12.27 11.28 7.43
N ARG A 303 11.27 10.40 7.49
CA ARG A 303 11.09 9.29 6.53
C ARG A 303 10.79 9.76 5.11
N TYR A 304 10.48 11.04 4.90
CA TYR A 304 10.25 11.59 3.56
C TYR A 304 11.44 11.43 2.61
N PHE A 305 12.69 11.50 3.10
CA PHE A 305 13.88 11.38 2.26
C PHE A 305 14.21 9.92 1.92
N GLU A 306 13.89 8.99 2.81
CA GLU A 306 14.15 7.55 2.69
C GLU A 306 12.96 6.74 3.19
N PRO A 307 11.81 6.77 2.49
CA PRO A 307 10.59 6.07 2.91
C PRO A 307 10.75 4.54 2.91
N TYR A 308 11.60 4.05 2.02
CA TYR A 308 11.93 2.65 1.76
C TYR A 308 13.39 2.57 1.26
N PRO A 309 14.00 1.37 1.20
CA PRO A 309 15.37 1.18 0.73
C PRO A 309 15.59 1.69 -0.70
N GLU A 310 16.67 2.44 -0.90
CA GLU A 310 17.06 3.03 -2.19
C GLU A 310 17.22 2.00 -3.31
N ALA A 311 17.60 0.76 -2.96
CA ALA A 311 17.75 -0.36 -3.88
C ALA A 311 16.48 -0.72 -4.68
N LEU A 312 15.29 -0.33 -4.21
CA LEU A 312 14.02 -0.49 -4.92
C LEU A 312 13.81 0.51 -6.08
N ARG A 313 14.62 1.58 -6.14
CA ARG A 313 14.68 2.55 -7.25
C ARG A 313 13.34 3.18 -7.67
N LEU A 314 12.41 3.38 -6.73
CA LEU A 314 11.04 3.80 -7.03
C LEU A 314 10.89 5.30 -7.39
N ARG A 315 11.86 6.16 -7.03
CA ARG A 315 11.85 7.60 -7.36
C ARG A 315 12.69 7.99 -8.58
N TYR A 316 13.25 7.02 -9.30
CA TYR A 316 14.30 7.26 -10.31
C TYR A 316 13.77 7.70 -11.68
N GLY A 317 12.44 7.82 -11.87
CA GLY A 317 11.94 8.56 -13.03
C GLY A 317 10.43 8.60 -13.15
N HIS A 318 9.83 9.80 -13.02
CA HIS A 318 8.47 10.17 -13.44
C HIS A 318 8.38 11.66 -13.81
#